data_AF-A0A142G6N6-F1
#
_entry.id   AF-A0A142G6N6-F1
#
_cell.length_a   1.000
_cell.length_b   1.000
_cell.length_c   1.000
_cell.angle_alpha   90.00
_cell.angle_beta   90.00
_cell.angle_gamma   90.00
#
_symmetry.space_group_name_H-M   'P 1'
#
loop_
_entity.id
_entity.type
_entity.pdbx_description
1 polymer ?
#
loop_
_entity_poly.entity_id
_entity_poly.type
_entity_poly.pdbx_seq_one_letter_code
_entity_poly.pdbx_strand_id
1 'polypeptide(L)' 'MTTLNNLPSVLVPLVGLVFPAFAIASLFLHVQKKNIF' A
#
# COMPACT_ATOMS: atom_id res chain seq x y z
N MET A 1 -5.24 -16.20 -26.18
CA MET A 1 -4.05 -15.50 -25.65
C MET A 1 -4.47 -14.11 -25.15
N THR A 2 -4.99 -13.98 -23.93
CA THR A 2 -5.34 -12.66 -23.29
C THR A 2 -5.52 -12.73 -21.75
N THR A 3 -4.97 -13.71 -21.04
CA THR A 3 -5.12 -13.83 -19.57
C THR A 3 -4.43 -12.73 -18.75
N LEU A 4 -3.60 -11.88 -19.36
CA LEU A 4 -2.85 -10.82 -18.68
C LEU A 4 -3.45 -9.41 -18.80
N ASN A 5 -4.49 -9.19 -19.62
CA ASN A 5 -5.02 -7.83 -19.86
C ASN A 5 -5.68 -7.19 -18.63
N ASN A 6 -6.09 -8.01 -17.66
CA ASN A 6 -6.74 -7.63 -16.42
C ASN A 6 -5.76 -7.47 -15.25
N LEU A 7 -4.48 -7.77 -15.44
CA LEU A 7 -3.45 -7.59 -14.41
C LEU A 7 -3.24 -6.12 -14.01
N PRO A 8 -3.17 -5.15 -14.95
CA PRO A 8 -3.01 -3.74 -14.60
C PRO A 8 -4.17 -3.20 -13.76
N SER A 9 -5.39 -3.66 -14.02
CA SER A 9 -6.59 -3.20 -13.29
C SER A 9 -6.59 -3.60 -11.81
N VAL A 10 -5.86 -4.66 -11.44
CA VAL A 10 -5.72 -5.10 -10.04
C VAL A 10 -4.48 -4.50 -9.41
N LEU A 11 -3.36 -4.45 -10.14
CA LEU A 11 -2.09 -3.95 -9.62
C LEU A 11 -2.09 -2.43 -9.42
N VAL A 12 -2.74 -1.66 -10.30
CA VAL A 12 -2.78 -0.20 -10.20
C VAL A 12 -3.48 0.27 -8.91
N PRO A 13 -4.70 -0.21 -8.56
CA PRO A 13 -5.31 0.14 -7.27
C PRO A 13 -4.57 -0.45 -6.07
N LEU A 14 -4.01 -1.66 -6.21
CA LEU A 14 -3.29 -2.30 -5.10
C LEU A 14 -2.01 -1.53 -4.73
N VAL A 15 -1.21 -1.10 -5.70
CA VAL A 15 0.02 -0.33 -5.48
C VAL A 15 -0.25 1.17 -5.30
N GLY A 16 -1.33 1.71 -5.89
CA GLY A 16 -1.67 3.13 -5.81
C GLY A 16 -2.50 3.53 -4.59
N LEU A 17 -3.26 2.61 -4.00
CA LEU A 17 -4.16 2.91 -2.87
C LEU A 17 -3.88 2.02 -1.65
N VAL A 18 -3.92 0.70 -1.82
CA VAL A 18 -3.85 -0.23 -0.67
C VAL A 18 -2.46 -0.24 -0.05
N PHE A 19 -1.42 -0.44 -0.85
CA PHE A 19 -0.04 -0.46 -0.36
C PHE A 19 0.39 0.88 0.26
N PRO A 20 0.08 2.06 -0.34
CA PRO A 20 0.38 3.35 0.26
C PRO A 20 -0.39 3.60 1.56
N ALA A 21 -1.68 3.25 1.63
CA ALA A 21 -2.47 3.39 2.86
C ALA A 21 -1.85 2.55 3.99
N PHE A 22 -1.41 1.33 3.69
CA PHE A 22 -0.74 0.46 4.65
C PHE A 22 0.62 1.00 5.10
N ALA A 23 1.42 1.51 4.15
CA ALA A 23 2.72 2.13 4.44
C ALA A 23 2.56 3.35 5.34
N ILE A 24 1.59 4.24 5.07
CA ILE A 24 1.31 5.42 5.88
C ILE A 24 0.88 5.04 7.29
N ALA A 25 -0.03 4.06 7.44
CA ALA A 25 -0.48 3.60 8.75
C ALA A 25 0.66 2.94 9.55
N SER A 26 1.47 2.10 8.90
CA SER A 26 2.64 1.46 9.52
C SER A 26 3.69 2.48 9.94
N LEU A 27 4.00 3.43 9.06
CA LEU A 27 4.94 4.53 9.33
C LEU A 27 4.42 5.41 10.48
N PHE A 28 3.13 5.71 10.52
CA PHE A 28 2.52 6.50 11.59
C PHE A 28 2.70 5.81 12.95
N LEU A 29 2.37 4.53 13.06
CA LEU A 29 2.56 3.77 14.30
C LEU A 29 4.05 3.67 14.69
N HIS A 30 4.95 3.49 13.72
CA HIS A 30 6.38 3.45 13.97
C HIS A 30 6.92 4.78 14.52
N VAL A 31 6.52 5.91 13.91
CA VAL A 31 6.91 7.25 14.34
C VAL A 31 6.32 7.57 15.71
N GLN A 32 5.05 7.27 15.95
CA GLN A 32 4.42 7.47 17.26
C GLN A 32 5.19 6.70 18.34
N LYS A 33 5.52 5.42 18.12
CA LYS A 33 6.29 4.60 19.07
C LYS A 33 7.67 5.19 19.42
N LYS A 34 8.29 5.95 18.51
CA LYS A 34 9.59 6.62 18.74
C LYS A 34 9.48 7.96 19.48
N ASN A 35 8.31 8.58 19.52
CA ASN A 35 8.09 9.85 20.21
C ASN A 35 7.46 9.69 21.61
N ILE A 36 6.91 8.51 21.94
CA ILE A 36 6.29 8.22 23.26
C ILE A 36 7.34 7.74 24.31
N PHE A 37 8.59 7.48 23.89
CA PHE A 37 9.73 7.16 24.77
C PHE A 37 10.79 8.26 24.71
#